data_AF-K1RM24-F1
#
_entry.id   AF-K1RM24-F1
#
_cell.length_a   1.000
_cell.length_b   1.000
_cell.length_c   1.000
_cell.angle_alpha   90.00
_cell.angle_beta   90.00
_cell.angle_gamma   90.00
#
_symmetry.space_group_name_H-M   'P 1'
#
loop_
_entity.id
_entity.type
_entity.pdbx_description
1 polymer ?
#
loop_
_entity_poly.entity_id
_entity_poly.type
_entity_poly.pdbx_seq_one_letter_code
_entity_poly.pdbx_strand_id
1 'polypeptide(L)'
;MTVEDKIDDKELKDINPQRDDYEDEIIQIIKSDEPAYKKKEELDDYHENDIAAVLEKLDVKERRKLYSIMGLERVSEVFAYLDDPEEFIEELDSELAADILENMEADDAVDILDELEDEKSEELIQLMDKEAKKDIDLIQSYDDDEIGSKMTTNYVTLTLNLTIK
;
A
#
# COMPACT_ATOMS: atom_id res chain seq x y z
N MET A 1 12.12 12.51 -27.77
CA MET A 1 10.83 13.11 -28.15
C MET A 1 9.80 12.02 -27.92
N THR A 2 9.55 11.60 -26.68
CA THR A 2 8.95 12.38 -25.58
C THR A 2 7.61 12.93 -26.03
N VAL A 3 6.52 12.32 -25.58
CA VAL A 3 5.65 12.91 -24.56
C VAL A 3 5.02 11.74 -23.80
N GLU A 4 5.40 11.55 -22.55
CA GLU A 4 4.56 10.86 -21.57
C GLU A 4 3.33 11.76 -21.38
N ASP A 5 2.17 11.30 -21.82
CA ASP A 5 0.91 11.95 -21.49
C ASP A 5 0.64 11.71 -20.00
N LYS A 6 1.31 12.51 -19.16
CA LYS A 6 0.86 12.74 -17.78
C LYS A 6 -0.53 13.34 -17.88
N ILE A 7 -1.53 12.56 -17.48
CA ILE A 7 -2.89 13.05 -17.32
C ILE A 7 -2.80 14.22 -16.34
N ASP A 8 -3.20 15.41 -16.78
CA ASP A 8 -3.13 16.63 -16.00
C ASP A 8 -4.03 16.45 -14.77
N ASP A 9 -3.46 16.67 -13.59
CA ASP A 9 -4.09 16.60 -12.26
C ASP A 9 -5.37 17.47 -12.16
N LYS A 10 -5.57 18.36 -13.14
CA LYS A 10 -6.74 19.20 -13.33
C LYS A 10 -7.93 18.49 -13.99
N GLU A 11 -7.69 17.50 -14.86
CA GLU A 11 -8.76 16.74 -15.52
C GLU A 11 -9.38 15.69 -14.59
N LEU A 12 -8.63 15.15 -13.62
CA LEU A 12 -9.17 14.26 -12.58
C LEU A 12 -10.12 14.99 -11.61
N LYS A 13 -9.86 16.26 -11.32
CA LYS A 13 -10.67 17.13 -10.43
C LYS A 13 -12.09 17.36 -10.93
N ASP A 14 -12.32 17.33 -12.23
CA ASP A 14 -13.65 17.56 -12.82
C ASP A 14 -14.54 16.30 -12.83
N ILE A 15 -13.99 15.11 -12.50
CA ILE A 15 -14.69 13.83 -12.69
C ILE A 15 -15.43 13.36 -11.42
N ASN A 16 -14.99 13.75 -10.21
CA ASN A 16 -15.68 13.38 -8.98
C ASN A 16 -15.55 14.41 -7.83
N PRO A 17 -16.46 15.39 -7.73
CA PRO A 17 -16.40 16.42 -6.68
C PRO A 17 -16.59 15.90 -5.24
N GLN A 18 -16.95 14.62 -5.04
CA GLN A 18 -17.04 14.03 -3.70
C GLN A 18 -15.67 13.58 -3.16
N ARG A 19 -14.67 13.32 -4.02
CA ARG A 19 -13.33 12.87 -3.59
C ARG A 19 -12.54 13.96 -2.86
N ASP A 20 -12.54 15.18 -3.39
CA ASP A 20 -11.86 16.32 -2.75
C ASP A 20 -12.41 16.60 -1.34
N ASP A 21 -13.72 16.40 -1.12
CA ASP A 21 -14.34 16.56 0.20
C ASP A 21 -13.77 15.54 1.21
N TYR A 22 -13.54 14.28 0.81
CA TYR A 22 -13.02 13.24 1.70
C TYR A 22 -11.55 13.48 2.07
N GLU A 23 -10.72 13.89 1.12
CA GLU A 23 -9.30 14.15 1.37
C GLU A 23 -9.11 15.29 2.38
N ASP A 24 -9.88 16.37 2.23
CA ASP A 24 -9.86 17.50 3.16
C ASP A 24 -10.36 17.10 4.56
N GLU A 25 -11.38 16.24 4.64
CA GLU A 25 -11.88 15.68 5.90
C GLU A 25 -10.82 14.81 6.61
N ILE A 26 -10.19 13.88 5.88
CA ILE A 26 -9.13 13.02 6.40
C ILE A 26 -7.97 13.87 6.92
N ILE A 27 -7.53 14.90 6.17
CA ILE A 27 -6.48 15.83 6.62
C ILE A 27 -6.87 16.53 7.92
N GLN A 28 -8.14 16.93 8.08
CA GLN A 28 -8.63 17.55 9.32
C GLN A 28 -8.59 16.57 10.49
N ILE A 29 -8.97 15.30 10.29
CA ILE A 29 -8.90 14.26 11.31
C ILE A 29 -7.44 14.07 11.75
N ILE A 30 -6.51 13.97 10.80
CA ILE A 30 -5.08 13.78 11.07
C ILE A 30 -4.49 14.96 11.85
N LYS A 31 -4.86 16.19 11.48
CA LYS A 31 -4.38 17.44 12.11
C LYS A 31 -5.12 17.84 13.38
N SER A 32 -6.23 17.20 13.70
CA SER A 32 -6.99 17.48 14.93
C SER A 32 -6.19 17.18 16.20
N ASP A 33 -6.57 17.77 17.33
CA ASP A 33 -5.97 17.47 18.64
C ASP A 33 -6.57 16.22 19.31
N GLU A 34 -7.36 15.43 18.58
CA GLU A 34 -8.01 14.24 19.09
C GLU A 34 -7.00 13.12 19.43
N PRO A 35 -7.31 12.26 20.41
CA PRO A 35 -6.44 11.16 20.79
C PRO A 35 -6.33 10.11 19.67
N ALA A 36 -5.20 9.41 19.60
CA ALA A 36 -4.89 8.45 18.53
C ALA A 36 -5.98 7.38 18.31
N TYR A 37 -6.61 6.88 19.38
CA TYR A 37 -7.67 5.86 19.26
C TYR A 37 -8.91 6.39 18.52
N LYS A 38 -9.26 7.67 18.71
CA LYS A 38 -10.43 8.28 18.10
C LYS A 38 -10.17 8.61 16.64
N LYS A 39 -8.96 9.07 16.33
CA LYS A 39 -8.51 9.25 14.93
C LYS A 39 -8.54 7.95 14.16
N LYS A 40 -8.05 6.86 14.77
CA LYS A 40 -8.10 5.54 14.15
C LYS A 40 -9.55 5.14 13.84
N GLU A 41 -10.45 5.25 14.81
CA GLU A 41 -11.88 4.94 14.63
C GLU A 41 -12.52 5.77 13.50
N GLU A 42 -12.20 7.07 13.41
CA GLU A 42 -12.72 7.93 12.34
C GLU A 42 -12.08 7.61 10.97
N LEU A 43 -10.81 7.22 10.93
CA LEU A 43 -10.11 6.83 9.69
C LEU A 43 -10.56 5.46 9.17
N ASP A 44 -11.00 4.56 10.05
CA ASP A 44 -11.51 3.23 9.68
C ASP A 44 -12.80 3.31 8.84
N ASP A 45 -13.51 4.44 8.84
CA ASP A 45 -14.69 4.69 8.01
C ASP A 45 -14.33 5.05 6.54
N TYR A 46 -13.06 5.35 6.25
CA TYR A 46 -12.58 5.74 4.91
C TYR A 46 -11.89 4.58 4.19
N HIS A 47 -12.00 4.58 2.86
CA HIS A 47 -11.34 3.60 2.01
C HIS A 47 -9.83 3.87 1.95
N GLU A 48 -9.03 2.82 1.78
CA GLU A 48 -7.57 2.87 1.86
C GLU A 48 -7.00 3.73 0.72
N ASN A 49 -7.59 3.63 -0.47
CA ASN A 49 -7.31 4.50 -1.61
C ASN A 49 -7.48 6.00 -1.31
N ASP A 50 -8.49 6.42 -0.52
CA ASP A 50 -8.65 7.83 -0.16
C ASP A 50 -7.56 8.27 0.83
N ILE A 51 -7.14 7.36 1.72
CA ILE A 51 -6.03 7.61 2.65
C ILE A 51 -4.69 7.69 1.88
N ALA A 52 -4.49 6.85 0.87
CA ALA A 52 -3.31 6.86 0.00
C ALA A 52 -3.15 8.22 -0.70
N ALA A 53 -4.24 8.75 -1.29
CA ALA A 53 -4.23 10.08 -1.91
C ALA A 53 -3.85 11.20 -0.93
N VAL A 54 -4.22 11.06 0.34
CA VAL A 54 -3.86 12.03 1.38
C VAL A 54 -2.38 11.93 1.77
N LEU A 55 -1.75 10.74 1.70
CA LEU A 55 -0.33 10.58 2.04
C LEU A 55 0.57 11.51 1.20
N GLU A 56 0.27 11.70 -0.07
CA GLU A 56 1.01 12.61 -0.96
C GLU A 56 0.91 14.09 -0.53
N LYS A 57 -0.15 14.46 0.19
CA LYS A 57 -0.42 15.83 0.66
C LYS A 57 0.15 16.11 2.05
N LEU A 58 0.63 15.08 2.75
CA LEU A 58 1.15 15.18 4.11
C LEU A 58 2.68 15.33 4.13
N ASP A 59 3.20 15.94 5.19
CA ASP A 59 4.63 15.93 5.43
C ASP A 59 5.10 14.60 6.05
N VAL A 60 6.40 14.29 5.93
CA VAL A 60 7.03 13.06 6.48
C VAL A 60 6.70 12.83 7.97
N LYS A 61 6.57 13.88 8.77
CA LYS A 61 6.26 13.73 10.21
C LYS A 61 4.79 13.37 10.43
N GLU A 62 3.91 13.95 9.64
CA GLU A 62 2.48 13.64 9.62
C GLU A 62 2.25 12.20 9.14
N ARG A 63 2.93 11.77 8.07
CA ARG A 63 2.91 10.39 7.56
C ARG A 63 3.33 9.37 8.60
N ARG A 64 4.50 9.56 9.23
CA ARG A 64 4.98 8.68 10.32
C ARG A 64 4.02 8.59 11.50
N LYS A 65 3.36 9.70 11.85
CA LYS A 65 2.34 9.69 12.91
C LYS A 65 1.11 8.90 12.48
N LEU A 66 0.69 9.03 11.22
CA LEU A 66 -0.44 8.31 10.65
C LEU A 66 -0.19 6.80 10.64
N TYR A 67 0.99 6.34 10.20
CA TYR A 67 1.33 4.90 10.20
C TYR A 67 1.22 4.30 11.60
N SER A 68 1.71 5.02 12.61
CA SER A 68 1.59 4.59 14.01
C SER A 68 0.15 4.58 14.54
N ILE A 69 -0.76 5.39 13.99
CA ILE A 69 -2.16 5.44 14.40
C ILE A 69 -2.95 4.28 13.77
N MET A 70 -2.77 4.05 12.48
CA MET A 70 -3.52 3.03 11.73
C MET A 70 -3.06 1.61 12.11
N GLY A 71 -1.75 1.44 12.33
CA GLY A 71 -1.15 0.14 12.60
C GLY A 71 -0.81 -0.60 11.30
N LEU A 72 -0.01 -1.66 11.45
CA LEU A 72 0.69 -2.33 10.34
C LEU A 72 -0.24 -2.84 9.24
N GLU A 73 -1.26 -3.62 9.61
CA GLU A 73 -2.25 -4.23 8.69
C GLU A 73 -2.99 -3.18 7.84
N ARG A 74 -3.38 -2.05 8.44
CA ARG A 74 -4.07 -1.00 7.70
C ARG A 74 -3.11 -0.21 6.81
N VAL A 75 -1.86 -0.05 7.24
CA VAL A 75 -0.83 0.63 6.45
C VAL A 75 -0.49 -0.20 5.21
N SER A 76 -0.38 -1.52 5.33
CA SER A 76 -0.12 -2.40 4.18
C SER A 76 -1.21 -2.29 3.12
N GLU A 77 -2.49 -2.31 3.51
CA GLU A 77 -3.60 -2.10 2.58
C GLU A 77 -3.58 -0.72 1.91
N VAL A 78 -3.18 0.34 2.62
CA VAL A 78 -3.05 1.69 2.04
C VAL A 78 -1.90 1.77 1.04
N PHE A 79 -0.78 1.12 1.33
CA PHE A 79 0.40 1.14 0.46
C PHE A 79 0.15 0.47 -0.88
N ALA A 80 -0.73 -0.54 -0.94
CA ALA A 80 -1.16 -1.17 -2.18
C ALA A 80 -1.84 -0.22 -3.18
N TYR A 81 -2.29 0.96 -2.73
CA TYR A 81 -2.94 1.96 -3.58
C TYR A 81 -2.04 3.16 -3.94
N LEU A 82 -0.77 3.13 -3.57
CA LEU A 82 0.18 4.20 -3.92
C LEU A 82 0.65 4.03 -5.37
N ASP A 83 0.64 5.12 -6.14
CA ASP A 83 1.18 5.12 -7.50
C ASP A 83 2.71 5.22 -7.52
N ASP A 84 3.33 5.87 -6.53
CA ASP A 84 4.78 6.04 -6.39
C ASP A 84 5.23 5.66 -4.93
N PRO A 85 5.22 4.37 -4.55
CA PRO A 85 5.54 3.88 -3.20
C PRO A 85 6.99 4.11 -2.74
N GLU A 86 7.95 4.31 -3.66
CA GLU A 86 9.39 4.44 -3.36
C GLU A 86 9.67 5.48 -2.27
N GLU A 87 9.14 6.70 -2.40
CA GLU A 87 9.35 7.79 -1.43
C GLU A 87 8.86 7.41 -0.01
N PHE A 88 7.74 6.68 0.04
CA PHE A 88 7.08 6.29 1.29
C PHE A 88 7.77 5.11 1.96
N ILE A 89 8.40 4.23 1.18
CA ILE A 89 9.21 3.12 1.71
C ILE A 89 10.57 3.64 2.19
N GLU A 90 11.20 4.55 1.45
CA GLU A 90 12.51 5.11 1.82
C GLU A 90 12.48 5.96 3.11
N GLU A 91 11.34 6.57 3.43
CA GLU A 91 11.20 7.32 4.68
C GLU A 91 11.04 6.42 5.92
N LEU A 92 10.84 5.11 5.75
CA LEU A 92 10.66 4.13 6.82
C LEU A 92 11.99 3.46 7.20
N ASP A 93 12.06 2.98 8.44
CA ASP A 93 13.14 2.08 8.84
C ASP A 93 12.97 0.72 8.12
N SER A 94 14.06 0.10 7.65
CA SER A 94 14.00 -1.13 6.85
C SER A 94 13.21 -2.27 7.50
N GLU A 95 13.27 -2.39 8.84
CA GLU A 95 12.47 -3.39 9.58
C GLU A 95 10.96 -3.13 9.44
N LEU A 96 10.53 -1.86 9.57
CA LEU A 96 9.12 -1.51 9.46
C LEU A 96 8.63 -1.61 8.01
N ALA A 97 9.46 -1.24 7.04
CA ALA A 97 9.12 -1.41 5.63
C ALA A 97 8.94 -2.90 5.28
N ALA A 98 9.84 -3.77 5.76
CA ALA A 98 9.72 -5.21 5.57
C ALA A 98 8.47 -5.77 6.26
N ASP A 99 8.17 -5.34 7.48
CA ASP A 99 6.95 -5.72 8.21
C ASP A 99 5.67 -5.31 7.43
N ILE A 100 5.66 -4.12 6.80
CA ILE A 100 4.52 -3.66 6.00
C ILE A 100 4.33 -4.56 4.78
N LEU A 101 5.40 -4.78 4.01
CA LEU A 101 5.36 -5.61 2.81
C LEU A 101 5.00 -7.07 3.13
N GLU A 102 5.41 -7.60 4.29
CA GLU A 102 5.00 -8.94 4.75
C GLU A 102 3.49 -9.05 5.03
N ASN A 103 2.83 -7.93 5.36
CA ASN A 103 1.38 -7.89 5.61
C ASN A 103 0.57 -7.50 4.35
N MET A 104 1.23 -7.34 3.21
CA MET A 104 0.57 -7.08 1.92
C MET A 104 0.22 -8.40 1.22
N GLU A 105 -0.66 -8.33 0.22
CA GLU A 105 -0.78 -9.44 -0.73
C GLU A 105 0.54 -9.56 -1.52
N ALA A 106 0.96 -10.79 -1.82
CA ALA A 106 2.29 -11.04 -2.36
C ALA A 106 2.51 -10.38 -3.73
N ASP A 107 1.45 -10.25 -4.54
CA ASP A 107 1.49 -9.56 -5.83
C ASP A 107 1.69 -8.04 -5.67
N ASP A 108 0.97 -7.40 -4.75
CA ASP A 108 1.18 -5.97 -4.47
C ASP A 108 2.58 -5.71 -3.90
N ALA A 109 3.07 -6.59 -3.02
CA ALA A 109 4.41 -6.48 -2.45
C ALA A 109 5.50 -6.60 -3.53
N VAL A 110 5.31 -7.49 -4.52
CA VAL A 110 6.24 -7.65 -5.65
C VAL A 110 6.22 -6.40 -6.53
N ASP A 111 5.04 -5.88 -6.87
CA ASP A 111 4.92 -4.66 -7.68
C ASP A 111 5.66 -3.49 -6.98
N ILE A 112 5.57 -3.33 -5.66
CA ILE A 112 6.36 -2.32 -4.91
C ILE A 112 7.87 -2.62 -4.94
N LEU A 113 8.26 -3.87 -4.68
CA LEU A 113 9.68 -4.27 -4.63
C LEU A 113 10.41 -4.08 -5.96
N ASP A 114 9.70 -4.18 -7.08
CA ASP A 114 10.23 -4.01 -8.43
C ASP A 114 10.43 -2.53 -8.81
N GLU A 115 9.80 -1.61 -8.07
CA GLU A 115 9.99 -0.15 -8.24
C GLU A 115 11.18 0.41 -7.43
N LEU A 116 11.65 -0.32 -6.42
CA LEU A 116 12.78 0.08 -5.57
C LEU A 116 14.14 -0.22 -6.24
N GLU A 117 15.19 0.45 -5.78
CA GLU A 117 16.57 0.06 -6.15
C GLU A 117 16.87 -1.39 -5.74
N ASP A 118 17.53 -2.17 -6.61
CA ASP A 118 17.87 -3.59 -6.40
C ASP A 118 18.46 -3.88 -5.00
N GLU A 119 19.39 -3.03 -4.53
CA GLU A 119 20.04 -3.18 -3.22
C GLU A 119 19.03 -3.04 -2.06
N LYS A 120 18.06 -2.14 -2.20
CA LYS A 120 17.02 -1.90 -1.21
C LYS A 120 15.99 -3.03 -1.20
N SER A 121 15.55 -3.45 -2.39
CA SER A 121 14.64 -4.59 -2.55
C SER A 121 15.21 -5.86 -1.90
N GLU A 122 16.47 -6.19 -2.21
CA GLU A 122 17.17 -7.32 -1.59
C GLU A 122 17.31 -7.19 -0.06
N GLU A 123 17.57 -5.98 0.46
CA GLU A 123 17.62 -5.72 1.91
C GLU A 123 16.28 -6.04 2.58
N LEU A 124 15.16 -5.55 2.02
CA LEU A 124 13.82 -5.74 2.57
C LEU A 124 13.40 -7.22 2.51
N ILE A 125 13.64 -7.89 1.38
CA ILE A 125 13.41 -9.33 1.23
C ILE A 125 14.19 -10.11 2.28
N GLN A 126 15.43 -9.72 2.61
CA GLN A 126 16.21 -10.40 3.65
C GLN A 126 15.65 -10.25 5.06
N LEU A 127 14.89 -9.19 5.34
CA LEU A 127 14.29 -8.92 6.65
C LEU A 127 12.94 -9.64 6.86
N MET A 128 12.21 -9.90 5.78
CA MET A 128 10.94 -10.63 5.83
C MET A 128 11.05 -12.03 6.43
N ASP A 129 9.92 -12.61 6.80
CA ASP A 129 9.83 -14.00 7.18
C ASP A 129 10.04 -14.97 5.98
N LYS A 130 10.04 -16.28 6.26
CA LYS A 130 10.30 -17.29 5.21
C LYS A 130 9.10 -17.56 4.32
N GLU A 131 7.90 -17.27 4.78
CA GLU A 131 6.67 -17.59 4.07
C GLU A 131 6.41 -16.51 3.02
N ALA A 132 6.46 -15.24 3.42
CA ALA A 132 6.35 -14.10 2.52
C ALA A 132 7.42 -14.12 1.42
N LYS A 133 8.69 -14.36 1.78
CA LYS A 133 9.77 -14.49 0.77
C LYS A 133 9.48 -15.53 -0.29
N LYS A 134 8.93 -16.67 0.12
CA LYS A 134 8.67 -17.78 -0.79
C LYS A 134 7.55 -17.43 -1.77
N ASP A 135 6.56 -16.67 -1.33
CA ASP A 135 5.45 -16.23 -2.17
C ASP A 135 5.90 -15.13 -3.14
N ILE A 136 6.74 -14.20 -2.68
CA ILE A 136 7.41 -13.18 -3.52
C ILE A 136 8.29 -13.86 -4.59
N ASP A 137 9.19 -14.76 -4.17
CA ASP A 137 10.08 -15.53 -5.07
C ASP A 137 9.29 -16.31 -6.13
N LEU A 138 8.09 -16.78 -5.79
CA LEU A 138 7.23 -17.51 -6.72
C LEU A 138 6.70 -16.59 -7.81
N ILE A 139 6.21 -15.40 -7.45
CA ILE A 139 5.67 -14.43 -8.41
C ILE A 139 6.80 -13.87 -9.29
N GLN A 140 7.92 -13.45 -8.70
CA GLN A 140 9.11 -12.97 -9.43
C GLN A 140 9.79 -14.03 -10.32
N SER A 141 9.43 -15.31 -10.17
CA SER A 141 9.95 -16.37 -11.06
C SER A 141 9.29 -16.39 -12.45
N TYR A 142 8.19 -15.66 -12.63
CA TYR A 142 7.49 -15.50 -13.90
C TYR A 142 7.96 -14.23 -14.61
N ASP A 143 8.06 -14.27 -15.94
CA ASP A 143 8.34 -13.06 -16.72
C ASP A 143 7.12 -12.10 -16.68
N ASP A 144 7.34 -10.79 -16.81
CA ASP A 144 6.28 -9.77 -16.71
C ASP A 144 5.08 -10.01 -17.66
N ASP A 145 5.31 -10.64 -18.81
CA ASP A 145 4.28 -10.94 -19.81
C ASP A 145 3.54 -12.26 -19.57
N GLU A 146 3.94 -13.03 -18.56
CA GLU A 146 3.27 -14.25 -18.15
C GLU A 146 2.13 -13.98 -17.17
N ILE A 147 1.08 -14.80 -17.20
CA ILE A 147 -0.05 -14.61 -16.29
C ILE A 147 0.39 -14.75 -14.82
N GLY A 148 1.45 -15.52 -14.55
CA GLY A 148 1.97 -15.75 -13.20
C GLY A 148 2.48 -14.49 -12.49
N SER A 149 2.95 -13.48 -13.24
CA SER A 149 3.40 -12.19 -12.68
C SER A 149 2.23 -11.33 -12.19
N LYS A 150 0.99 -11.66 -12.56
CA LYS A 150 -0.25 -10.95 -12.17
C LYS A 150 -1.23 -11.84 -11.40
N MET A 151 -0.77 -12.97 -10.85
CA MET A 151 -1.56 -13.82 -9.98
C MET A 151 -1.28 -13.51 -8.52
N THR A 152 -2.34 -13.45 -7.72
CA THR A 152 -2.23 -13.49 -6.26
C THR A 152 -2.09 -14.92 -5.73
N THR A 153 -1.32 -15.11 -4.65
CA THR A 153 -1.23 -16.38 -3.91
C THR A 153 -2.35 -16.55 -2.88
N ASN A 154 -3.18 -15.52 -2.65
CA ASN A 154 -4.27 -15.53 -1.69
C ASN A 154 -5.54 -16.20 -2.26
N TYR A 155 -5.59 -17.53 -2.23
CA TYR A 155 -6.76 -18.29 -2.73
C TYR A 155 -7.24 -19.36 -1.75
N VAL A 156 -8.55 -19.60 -1.76
CA VAL A 156 -9.18 -20.65 -0.95
C VAL A 156 -9.33 -21.92 -1.80
N THR A 157 -8.80 -23.04 -1.31
CA THR A 157 -9.03 -24.37 -1.90
C THR A 157 -10.02 -25.19 -1.09
N LEU A 158 -10.97 -25.82 -1.79
CA LEU A 158 -11.95 -26.71 -1.19
C LEU A 158 -11.85 -28.09 -1.85
N THR A 159 -12.02 -29.14 -1.05
CA THR A 159 -12.08 -30.50 -1.59
C THR A 159 -13.51 -30.85 -2.01
N LEU A 160 -13.67 -31.66 -3.06
CA LEU A 160 -14.98 -32.03 -3.64
C LEU A 160 -15.99 -32.62 -2.65
N ASN A 161 -15.54 -33.11 -1.49
CA ASN A 161 -16.38 -33.75 -0.48
C ASN A 161 -16.85 -32.79 0.63
N LEU A 162 -16.52 -31.49 0.55
CA LEU A 162 -16.98 -30.49 1.52
C LEU A 162 -18.44 -30.12 1.27
N THR A 163 -19.25 -30.07 2.32
CA THR A 163 -20.65 -29.62 2.29
C THR A 163 -20.81 -28.32 3.07
N ILE A 164 -21.61 -27.38 2.55
CA ILE A 164 -22.01 -26.17 3.27
C ILE A 164 -22.91 -26.57 4.45
N LYS A 165 -22.64 -26.01 5.64
CA LYS A 165 -23.36 -26.30 6.87
C LYS A 165 -24.52 -25.34 7.13
#